data_AF-A0A1E8FAZ2-F1
#
_entry.id   AF-A0A1E8FAZ2-F1
#
_cell.length_a   1.000
_cell.length_b   1.000
_cell.length_c   1.000
_cell.angle_alpha   90.00
_cell.angle_beta   90.00
_cell.angle_gamma   90.00
#
_symmetry.space_group_name_H-M   'P 1'
#
loop_
_entity.id
_entity.type
_entity.pdbx_description
1 polymer ?
#
loop_
_entity_poly.entity_id
_entity_poly.type
_entity_poly.pdbx_seq_one_letter_code
_entity_poly.pdbx_strand_id
1 'polypeptide(L)'
;MTVFRFRQLVTASLLLSAVASFNANAQFGGLFSDDDKKAAPWAKEAFLTKDNCADLSYMDMADFLVKYLPLSGDGKNIKKASDQVMTSYILAALAVNQANICLAESLDLKSAKEELLKEREILTSGTSLSEKEIEKHREYADGASAEIRAKTLQTKLIEPAQQKSFVLGASTYLLGTYKTYVIKEDADNLMEVAEKDAQKEKKKSSGGFSMGGLVDSVSKGGDYAAATGTLQDVLEGLPEHLPKLVATAKYFIEYAQSQDLKLEPDATEEFNEAISWD
;
A
#
# COMPACT_ATOMS: atom_id res chain seq x y z
N MET A 1 -10.92 -45.75 46.41
CA MET A 1 -10.05 -44.57 46.18
C MET A 1 -9.17 -44.96 44.99
N THR A 2 -9.31 -44.39 43.79
CA THR A 2 -9.14 -42.97 43.46
C THR A 2 -9.92 -42.65 42.18
N VAL A 3 -10.58 -41.50 42.14
CA VAL A 3 -11.37 -40.98 41.00
C VAL A 3 -10.42 -40.21 40.08
N PHE A 4 -10.34 -40.58 38.80
CA PHE A 4 -9.72 -39.74 37.76
C PHE A 4 -10.80 -39.22 36.81
N ARG A 5 -10.85 -37.89 36.71
CA ARG A 5 -11.79 -37.10 35.90
C ARG A 5 -11.40 -37.19 34.42
N PHE A 6 -12.33 -37.64 33.57
CA PHE A 6 -12.32 -37.35 32.14
C PHE A 6 -13.12 -36.07 31.90
N ARG A 7 -12.49 -35.05 31.31
CA ARG A 7 -13.18 -33.88 30.74
C ARG A 7 -12.61 -33.60 29.35
N GLN A 8 -13.55 -33.55 28.41
CA GLN A 8 -13.57 -32.70 27.22
C GLN A 8 -12.63 -33.03 26.06
N LEU A 9 -13.22 -33.67 25.05
CA LEU A 9 -12.91 -33.45 23.64
C LEU A 9 -14.24 -33.52 22.90
N VAL A 10 -14.81 -32.36 22.60
CA VAL A 10 -16.03 -32.22 21.79
C VAL A 10 -15.72 -31.27 20.65
N THR A 11 -15.95 -31.80 19.45
CA THR A 11 -16.19 -31.17 18.15
C THR A 11 -15.05 -30.38 17.50
N ALA A 12 -14.27 -31.11 16.70
CA ALA A 12 -13.86 -30.64 15.39
C ALA A 12 -15.11 -30.52 14.50
N SER A 13 -15.50 -29.28 14.21
CA SER A 13 -16.41 -28.97 13.10
C SER A 13 -15.62 -28.06 12.15
N LEU A 14 -15.25 -28.65 11.02
CA LEU A 14 -14.67 -27.99 9.86
C LEU A 14 -15.55 -26.82 9.40
N LEU A 15 -15.05 -25.60 9.55
CA LEU A 15 -15.50 -24.46 8.78
C LEU A 15 -14.81 -24.51 7.41
N LEU A 16 -15.56 -24.97 6.41
CA LEU A 16 -15.35 -24.56 5.03
C LEU A 16 -15.73 -23.07 4.93
N SER A 17 -14.77 -22.18 5.11
CA SER A 17 -14.80 -20.86 4.46
C SER A 17 -13.92 -20.97 3.23
N ALA A 18 -14.54 -20.71 2.08
CA ALA A 18 -13.91 -20.73 0.79
C ALA A 18 -12.72 -19.76 0.79
N VAL A 19 -11.51 -20.31 0.75
CA VAL A 19 -10.32 -19.61 0.29
C VAL A 19 -10.58 -19.31 -1.18
N ALA A 20 -11.16 -18.15 -1.48
CA ALA A 20 -11.30 -17.69 -2.85
C ALA A 20 -9.88 -17.43 -3.37
N SER A 21 -9.29 -18.45 -3.98
CA SER A 21 -8.00 -18.38 -4.66
C SER A 21 -8.22 -17.58 -5.95
N PHE A 22 -8.23 -16.26 -5.84
CA PHE A 22 -8.28 -15.39 -7.01
C PHE A 22 -6.89 -15.34 -7.64
N ASN A 23 -6.65 -16.22 -8.61
CA ASN A 23 -5.52 -16.11 -9.53
C ASN A 23 -5.77 -14.92 -10.47
N ALA A 24 -5.33 -13.72 -10.09
CA ALA A 24 -5.22 -12.59 -11.00
C ALA A 24 -3.90 -12.70 -11.78
N ASN A 25 -4.01 -12.89 -13.10
CA ASN A 25 -2.89 -13.09 -14.00
C ASN A 25 -2.62 -11.78 -14.73
N ALA A 26 -1.78 -10.91 -14.17
CA ALA A 26 -1.37 -9.67 -14.82
C ALA A 26 0.16 -9.63 -14.93
N GLN A 27 0.65 -10.01 -16.11
CA GLN A 27 2.06 -10.03 -16.44
C GLN A 27 2.52 -8.61 -16.82
N PHE A 28 2.76 -7.76 -15.82
CA PHE A 28 3.25 -6.41 -16.05
C PHE A 28 4.77 -6.42 -16.29
N GLY A 29 5.17 -6.51 -17.56
CA GLY A 29 6.51 -6.16 -17.99
C GLY A 29 6.58 -4.66 -18.30
N GLY A 30 7.41 -3.91 -17.58
CA GLY A 30 7.77 -2.53 -17.92
C GLY A 30 6.72 -1.48 -17.56
N LEU A 31 6.31 -1.43 -16.29
CA LEU A 31 5.45 -0.36 -15.75
C LEU A 31 6.13 1.01 -15.77
N PHE A 32 7.46 1.02 -15.75
CA PHE A 32 8.31 2.19 -15.90
C PHE A 32 9.01 2.10 -17.27
N SER A 33 8.39 2.69 -18.28
CA SER A 33 9.00 2.84 -19.61
C SER A 33 9.49 4.28 -19.73
N ASP A 34 10.67 4.51 -20.31
CA ASP A 34 11.21 5.85 -20.60
C ASP A 34 10.33 6.69 -21.56
N ASP A 35 9.22 6.12 -22.05
CA ASP A 35 8.25 6.79 -22.91
C ASP A 35 7.16 7.45 -22.05
N ASP A 36 7.45 8.66 -21.56
CA ASP A 36 6.65 9.55 -20.69
C ASP A 36 5.20 9.85 -21.17
N LYS A 37 4.74 9.21 -22.24
CA LYS A 37 3.48 9.50 -22.95
C LYS A 37 2.41 8.43 -22.77
N LYS A 38 2.69 7.30 -22.13
CA LYS A 38 1.68 6.27 -21.86
C LYS A 38 1.24 6.35 -20.41
N ALA A 39 -0.02 6.75 -20.22
CA ALA A 39 -0.66 6.72 -18.91
C ALA A 39 -0.57 5.33 -18.27
N ALA A 40 -0.45 5.30 -16.94
CA ALA A 40 -0.38 4.06 -16.19
C ALA A 40 -1.60 3.15 -16.48
N PRO A 41 -1.46 1.81 -16.40
CA PRO A 41 -2.54 0.89 -16.78
C PRO A 41 -3.76 0.98 -15.86
N TRP A 42 -3.63 1.61 -14.69
CA TRP A 42 -4.70 1.90 -13.75
C TRP A 42 -5.32 3.30 -13.91
N ALA A 43 -4.76 4.18 -14.74
CA ALA A 43 -5.16 5.60 -14.81
C ALA A 43 -6.63 5.86 -15.18
N LYS A 44 -7.31 4.85 -15.77
CA LYS A 44 -8.72 4.93 -16.19
C LYS A 44 -9.66 4.11 -15.31
N GLU A 45 -9.17 3.55 -14.21
CA GLU A 45 -9.97 2.73 -13.32
C GLU A 45 -11.02 3.59 -12.62
N ALA A 46 -12.24 3.06 -12.51
CA ALA A 46 -13.36 3.78 -11.92
C ALA A 46 -13.08 4.21 -10.48
N PHE A 47 -12.30 3.42 -9.74
CA PHE A 47 -11.82 3.75 -8.40
C PHE A 47 -11.07 5.09 -8.35
N LEU A 48 -10.31 5.42 -9.39
CA LEU A 48 -9.50 6.64 -9.47
C LEU A 48 -10.19 7.78 -10.23
N THR A 49 -11.18 7.50 -11.08
CA THR A 49 -11.77 8.51 -11.97
C THR A 49 -13.17 8.97 -11.58
N LYS A 50 -13.85 8.33 -10.62
CA LYS A 50 -15.15 8.84 -10.15
C LYS A 50 -14.97 10.13 -9.34
N ASP A 51 -15.85 11.10 -9.60
CA ASP A 51 -15.79 12.44 -9.01
C ASP A 51 -16.31 12.51 -7.56
N ASN A 52 -17.23 11.59 -7.23
CA ASN A 52 -17.93 11.53 -5.96
C ASN A 52 -17.70 10.19 -5.27
N CYS A 53 -17.22 10.22 -4.03
CA CYS A 53 -16.96 9.01 -3.25
C CYS A 53 -18.23 8.26 -2.86
N ALA A 54 -19.40 8.90 -2.88
CA ALA A 54 -20.68 8.23 -2.65
C ALA A 54 -21.03 7.22 -3.77
N ASP A 55 -20.42 7.33 -4.95
CA ASP A 55 -20.61 6.41 -6.07
C ASP A 55 -19.63 5.22 -6.04
N LEU A 56 -18.70 5.22 -5.09
CA LEU A 56 -17.75 4.14 -4.85
C LEU A 56 -18.22 3.22 -3.73
N SER A 57 -17.70 2.01 -3.76
CA SER A 57 -17.83 0.98 -2.74
C SER A 57 -16.45 0.49 -2.33
N TYR A 58 -16.36 -0.16 -1.17
CA TYR A 58 -15.12 -0.80 -0.75
C TYR A 58 -14.61 -1.84 -1.74
N MET A 59 -15.53 -2.55 -2.41
CA MET A 59 -15.19 -3.54 -3.44
C MET A 59 -14.51 -2.93 -4.67
N ASP A 60 -14.88 -1.71 -5.08
CA ASP A 60 -14.19 -1.03 -6.20
C ASP A 60 -12.68 -0.88 -5.92
N MET A 61 -12.32 -0.70 -4.65
CA MET A 61 -10.95 -0.55 -4.19
C MET A 61 -10.24 -1.89 -3.97
N ALA A 62 -10.92 -2.86 -3.34
CA ALA A 62 -10.38 -4.20 -3.18
C ALA A 62 -10.08 -4.85 -4.55
N ASP A 63 -11.02 -4.74 -5.50
CA ASP A 63 -10.85 -5.24 -6.87
C ASP A 63 -9.72 -4.53 -7.61
N PHE A 64 -9.59 -3.21 -7.42
CA PHE A 64 -8.48 -2.44 -7.96
C PHE A 64 -7.13 -2.98 -7.47
N LEU A 65 -6.97 -3.17 -6.16
CA LEU A 65 -5.73 -3.70 -5.59
C LEU A 65 -5.48 -5.13 -6.06
N VAL A 66 -6.47 -6.02 -6.05
CA VAL A 66 -6.32 -7.42 -6.52
C VAL A 66 -5.93 -7.49 -8.00
N LYS A 67 -6.47 -6.59 -8.83
CA LYS A 67 -6.21 -6.57 -10.28
C LYS A 67 -4.79 -6.15 -10.62
N TYR A 68 -4.21 -5.23 -9.84
CA TYR A 68 -2.93 -4.59 -10.19
C TYR A 68 -1.77 -4.96 -9.28
N LEU A 69 -2.02 -5.43 -8.05
CA LEU A 69 -0.94 -5.85 -7.17
C LEU A 69 -0.21 -7.06 -7.78
N PRO A 70 1.13 -7.01 -7.84
CA PRO A 70 1.91 -8.14 -8.30
C PRO A 70 1.76 -9.33 -7.33
N LEU A 71 1.77 -10.55 -7.86
CA LEU A 71 1.83 -11.76 -7.04
C LEU A 71 3.18 -11.82 -6.31
N SER A 72 3.13 -12.12 -5.02
CA SER A 72 4.32 -12.31 -4.18
C SER A 72 5.19 -13.45 -4.75
N GLY A 73 6.48 -13.17 -4.95
CA GLY A 73 7.46 -14.15 -5.43
C GLY A 73 7.65 -14.24 -6.96
N ASP A 74 6.98 -13.42 -7.77
CA ASP A 74 7.18 -13.41 -9.24
C ASP A 74 8.50 -12.73 -9.70
N GLY A 75 9.24 -12.13 -8.77
CA GLY A 75 10.53 -11.47 -8.97
C GLY A 75 11.68 -12.45 -9.13
N LYS A 76 11.81 -13.09 -10.29
CA LYS A 76 12.91 -14.04 -10.58
C LYS A 76 14.28 -13.37 -10.77
N ASN A 77 14.32 -12.04 -10.90
CA ASN A 77 15.52 -11.22 -10.99
C ASN A 77 15.25 -9.84 -10.38
N ILE A 78 16.34 -9.10 -10.11
CA ILE A 78 16.26 -7.83 -9.39
C ILE A 78 15.42 -6.76 -10.08
N LYS A 79 15.44 -6.67 -11.42
CA LYS A 79 14.63 -5.69 -12.17
C LYS A 79 13.15 -5.92 -11.93
N LYS A 80 12.70 -7.17 -12.05
CA LYS A 80 11.29 -7.52 -11.81
C LYS A 80 10.89 -7.32 -10.35
N ALA A 81 11.76 -7.70 -9.41
CA ALA A 81 11.48 -7.51 -7.99
C ALA A 81 11.43 -6.01 -7.63
N SER A 82 12.28 -5.17 -8.23
CA SER A 82 12.22 -3.71 -8.10
C SER A 82 10.94 -3.12 -8.72
N ASP A 83 10.57 -3.54 -9.94
CA ASP A 83 9.31 -3.15 -10.58
C ASP A 83 8.11 -3.53 -9.71
N GLN A 84 8.14 -4.69 -9.06
CA GLN A 84 7.09 -5.14 -8.14
C GLN A 84 6.97 -4.22 -6.92
N VAL A 85 8.08 -3.96 -6.22
CA VAL A 85 8.08 -3.06 -5.04
C VAL A 85 7.55 -1.67 -5.41
N MET A 86 8.00 -1.12 -6.52
CA MET A 86 7.56 0.19 -7.00
C MET A 86 6.08 0.21 -7.40
N THR A 87 5.58 -0.88 -8.01
CA THR A 87 4.16 -1.03 -8.32
C THR A 87 3.32 -1.11 -7.05
N SER A 88 3.73 -1.94 -6.09
CA SER A 88 3.07 -2.05 -4.78
C SER A 88 3.03 -0.68 -4.08
N TYR A 89 4.12 0.09 -4.14
CA TYR A 89 4.18 1.46 -3.64
C TYR A 89 3.16 2.39 -4.28
N ILE A 90 3.11 2.45 -5.61
CA ILE A 90 2.18 3.35 -6.30
C ILE A 90 0.72 2.98 -6.01
N LEU A 91 0.40 1.68 -5.98
CA LEU A 91 -0.95 1.22 -5.69
C LEU A 91 -1.37 1.52 -4.25
N ALA A 92 -0.47 1.36 -3.28
CA ALA A 92 -0.72 1.74 -1.89
C ALA A 92 -0.88 3.27 -1.75
N ALA A 93 -0.02 4.05 -2.41
CA ALA A 93 -0.09 5.50 -2.48
C ALA A 93 -1.42 6.00 -3.06
N LEU A 94 -1.88 5.39 -4.16
CA LEU A 94 -3.17 5.68 -4.79
C LEU A 94 -4.36 5.33 -3.87
N ALA A 95 -4.28 4.22 -3.13
CA ALA A 95 -5.30 3.86 -2.16
C ALA A 95 -5.38 4.90 -1.02
N VAL A 96 -4.24 5.29 -0.44
CA VAL A 96 -4.18 6.32 0.62
C VAL A 96 -4.66 7.69 0.10
N ASN A 97 -4.26 8.08 -1.11
CA ASN A 97 -4.73 9.32 -1.74
C ASN A 97 -6.26 9.30 -1.94
N GLN A 98 -6.81 8.24 -2.54
CA GLN A 98 -8.25 8.12 -2.77
C GLN A 98 -9.04 8.05 -1.44
N ALA A 99 -8.50 7.40 -0.42
CA ALA A 99 -9.05 7.43 0.94
C ALA A 99 -9.15 8.85 1.48
N ASN A 100 -8.06 9.62 1.38
CA ASN A 100 -8.02 11.02 1.83
C ASN A 100 -8.97 11.90 1.02
N ILE A 101 -9.17 11.64 -0.28
CA ILE A 101 -10.18 12.35 -1.09
C ILE A 101 -11.58 12.10 -0.52
N CYS A 102 -11.92 10.84 -0.21
CA CYS A 102 -13.23 10.49 0.33
C CYS A 102 -13.47 11.03 1.75
N LEU A 103 -12.43 11.05 2.58
CA LEU A 103 -12.48 11.65 3.91
C LEU A 103 -12.60 13.18 3.84
N ALA A 104 -11.84 13.84 2.95
CA ALA A 104 -11.93 15.27 2.72
C ALA A 104 -13.32 15.67 2.18
N GLU A 105 -13.86 14.90 1.24
CA GLU A 105 -15.23 15.08 0.74
C GLU A 105 -16.27 14.90 1.85
N SER A 106 -16.12 13.86 2.66
CA SER A 106 -17.00 13.60 3.81
C SER A 106 -16.98 14.71 4.85
N LEU A 107 -15.92 15.51 4.93
CA LEU A 107 -15.74 16.55 5.95
C LEU A 107 -15.81 17.97 5.37
N ASP A 108 -16.23 18.09 4.11
CA ASP A 108 -16.32 19.33 3.35
C ASP A 108 -15.00 20.12 3.27
N LEU A 109 -13.86 19.42 3.27
CA LEU A 109 -12.51 19.97 3.16
C LEU A 109 -12.12 20.18 1.69
N LYS A 110 -12.69 21.22 1.06
CA LYS A 110 -12.52 21.49 -0.38
C LYS A 110 -11.06 21.67 -0.80
N SER A 111 -10.29 22.45 -0.05
CA SER A 111 -8.87 22.71 -0.36
C SER A 111 -8.04 21.44 -0.33
N ALA A 112 -8.19 20.61 0.72
CA ALA A 112 -7.52 19.32 0.81
C ALA A 112 -7.90 18.40 -0.35
N LYS A 113 -9.20 18.32 -0.72
CA LYS A 113 -9.65 17.55 -1.88
C LYS A 113 -8.98 18.03 -3.17
N GLU A 114 -8.91 19.33 -3.42
CA GLU A 114 -8.27 19.87 -4.63
C GLU A 114 -6.77 19.56 -4.72
N GLU A 115 -6.05 19.60 -3.59
CA GLU A 115 -4.63 19.23 -3.56
C GLU A 115 -4.41 17.73 -3.81
N LEU A 116 -5.22 16.88 -3.18
CA LEU A 116 -5.18 15.43 -3.38
C LEU A 116 -5.53 15.03 -4.82
N LEU A 117 -6.41 15.77 -5.50
CA LEU A 117 -6.72 15.53 -6.91
C LEU A 117 -5.52 15.83 -7.82
N LYS A 118 -4.73 16.87 -7.51
CA LYS A 118 -3.48 17.18 -8.24
C LYS A 118 -2.42 16.12 -8.00
N GLU A 119 -2.31 15.65 -6.77
CA GLU A 119 -1.42 14.53 -6.42
C GLU A 119 -1.81 13.26 -7.18
N ARG A 120 -3.10 12.93 -7.25
CA ARG A 120 -3.60 11.77 -7.99
C ARG A 120 -3.23 11.82 -9.47
N GLU A 121 -3.25 13.00 -10.07
CA GLU A 121 -2.80 13.20 -11.46
C GLU A 121 -1.32 12.84 -11.64
N ILE A 122 -0.47 13.19 -10.67
CA ILE A 122 0.96 12.81 -10.67
C ILE A 122 1.11 11.29 -10.53
N LEU A 123 0.37 10.65 -9.61
CA LEU A 123 0.44 9.20 -9.39
C LEU A 123 -0.12 8.37 -10.57
N THR A 124 -0.93 8.98 -11.44
CA THR A 124 -1.58 8.30 -12.59
C THR A 124 -0.96 8.66 -13.94
N SER A 125 -0.09 9.67 -14.01
CA SER A 125 0.56 10.13 -15.24
C SER A 125 1.43 9.05 -15.91
N GLY A 126 1.93 8.08 -15.14
CA GLY A 126 2.84 7.05 -15.64
C GLY A 126 4.27 7.55 -15.85
N THR A 127 4.61 8.76 -15.40
CA THR A 127 6.00 9.24 -15.37
C THR A 127 6.79 8.51 -14.27
N SER A 128 8.09 8.27 -14.48
CA SER A 128 8.92 7.67 -13.42
C SER A 128 8.88 8.56 -12.18
N LEU A 129 8.47 8.01 -11.04
CA LEU A 129 8.48 8.74 -9.78
C LEU A 129 9.92 9.08 -9.38
N SER A 130 10.30 10.34 -9.52
CA SER A 130 11.55 10.86 -8.95
C SER A 130 11.48 10.89 -7.42
N GLU A 131 12.63 10.91 -6.75
CA GLU A 131 12.76 11.13 -5.30
C GLU A 131 11.87 12.29 -4.82
N LYS A 132 11.89 13.41 -5.55
CA LYS A 132 11.09 14.60 -5.26
C LYS A 132 9.59 14.35 -5.33
N GLU A 133 9.13 13.52 -6.26
CA GLU A 133 7.71 13.18 -6.39
C GLU A 133 7.27 12.23 -5.27
N ILE A 134 8.13 11.30 -4.87
CA ILE A 134 7.93 10.40 -3.72
C ILE A 134 7.84 11.20 -2.41
N GLU A 135 8.77 12.12 -2.18
CA GLU A 135 8.77 13.00 -1.01
C GLU A 135 7.50 13.86 -0.98
N LYS A 136 7.18 14.51 -2.10
CA LYS A 136 5.99 15.35 -2.24
C LYS A 136 4.69 14.58 -2.03
N HIS A 137 4.59 13.33 -2.51
CA HIS A 137 3.46 12.45 -2.23
C HIS A 137 3.28 12.21 -0.72
N ARG A 138 4.38 11.88 -0.02
CA ARG A 138 4.33 11.68 1.44
C ARG A 138 3.90 12.95 2.17
N GLU A 139 4.38 14.12 1.73
CA GLU A 139 3.96 15.42 2.28
C GLU A 139 2.46 15.68 2.09
N TYR A 140 1.92 15.43 0.89
CA TYR A 140 0.49 15.56 0.62
C TYR A 140 -0.34 14.62 1.47
N ALA A 141 0.07 13.34 1.56
CA ALA A 141 -0.60 12.34 2.37
C ALA A 141 -0.59 12.72 3.87
N ASP A 142 0.56 13.14 4.41
CA ASP A 142 0.71 13.56 5.80
C ASP A 142 -0.11 14.83 6.10
N GLY A 143 -0.04 15.83 5.22
CA GLY A 143 -0.75 17.11 5.35
C GLY A 143 -2.27 16.93 5.31
N ALA A 144 -2.78 16.20 4.31
CA ALA A 144 -4.21 15.90 4.21
C ALA A 144 -4.70 15.08 5.42
N SER A 145 -3.94 14.05 5.83
CA SER A 145 -4.27 13.24 7.01
C SER A 145 -4.34 14.09 8.27
N ALA A 146 -3.42 15.04 8.46
CA ALA A 146 -3.43 15.95 9.60
C ALA A 146 -4.65 16.89 9.58
N GLU A 147 -5.00 17.46 8.43
CA GLU A 147 -6.17 18.34 8.29
C GLU A 147 -7.48 17.58 8.53
N ILE A 148 -7.63 16.38 7.95
CA ILE A 148 -8.75 15.48 8.17
C ILE A 148 -8.90 15.18 9.67
N ARG A 149 -7.82 14.79 10.34
CA ARG A 149 -7.81 14.50 11.78
C ARG A 149 -8.19 15.71 12.62
N ALA A 150 -7.67 16.90 12.28
CA ALA A 150 -8.02 18.13 12.97
C ALA A 150 -9.51 18.44 12.83
N LYS A 151 -10.08 18.21 11.64
CA LYS A 151 -11.50 18.43 11.37
C LYS A 151 -12.40 17.41 12.10
N THR A 152 -12.06 16.12 12.09
CA THR A 152 -12.82 15.09 12.82
C THR A 152 -12.81 15.32 14.33
N LEU A 153 -11.71 15.83 14.91
CA LEU A 153 -11.66 16.23 16.32
C LEU A 153 -12.60 17.38 16.66
N GLN A 154 -12.86 18.28 15.71
CA GLN A 154 -13.82 19.40 15.88
C GLN A 154 -15.26 18.96 15.62
N THR A 155 -15.46 17.92 14.82
CA THR A 155 -16.77 17.37 14.48
C THR A 155 -17.25 16.40 15.56
N LYS A 156 -18.20 16.87 16.37
CA LYS A 156 -18.79 16.07 17.46
C LYS A 156 -19.52 14.81 16.97
N LEU A 157 -20.25 14.95 15.87
CA LEU A 157 -20.99 13.87 15.21
C LEU A 157 -20.91 14.06 13.71
N ILE A 158 -20.55 13.00 12.99
CA ILE A 158 -20.57 13.01 11.53
C ILE A 158 -22.01 12.80 11.04
N GLU A 159 -22.44 13.61 10.08
CA GLU A 159 -23.83 13.58 9.62
C GLU A 159 -24.13 12.32 8.80
N PRO A 160 -25.37 11.78 8.80
CA PRO A 160 -25.72 10.59 8.04
C PRO A 160 -25.36 10.65 6.54
N ALA A 161 -25.43 11.85 5.94
CA ALA A 161 -25.06 12.06 4.54
C ALA A 161 -23.54 11.91 4.29
N GLN A 162 -22.72 12.12 5.31
CA GLN A 162 -21.26 12.07 5.26
C GLN A 162 -20.73 10.66 5.61
N GLN A 163 -21.46 9.91 6.44
CA GLN A 163 -21.04 8.61 6.97
C GLN A 163 -20.58 7.61 5.91
N LYS A 164 -21.28 7.52 4.76
CA LYS A 164 -20.91 6.58 3.69
C LYS A 164 -19.50 6.86 3.15
N SER A 165 -19.22 8.12 2.79
CA SER A 165 -17.92 8.54 2.27
C SER A 165 -16.83 8.43 3.34
N PHE A 166 -17.17 8.70 4.61
CA PHE A 166 -16.25 8.47 5.72
C PHE A 166 -15.87 7.01 5.89
N VAL A 167 -16.85 6.10 5.96
CA VAL A 167 -16.61 4.66 6.14
C VAL A 167 -15.80 4.11 4.99
N LEU A 168 -16.13 4.50 3.75
CA LEU A 168 -15.35 4.14 2.57
C LEU A 168 -13.91 4.65 2.67
N GLY A 169 -13.74 5.93 2.98
CA GLY A 169 -12.43 6.58 3.08
C GLY A 169 -11.56 5.95 4.16
N ALA A 170 -12.10 5.79 5.37
CA ALA A 170 -11.40 5.16 6.49
C ALA A 170 -11.02 3.71 6.18
N SER A 171 -11.95 2.89 5.68
CA SER A 171 -11.68 1.49 5.33
C SER A 171 -10.63 1.37 4.22
N THR A 172 -10.67 2.28 3.24
CA THR A 172 -9.66 2.35 2.18
C THR A 172 -8.30 2.77 2.71
N TYR A 173 -8.27 3.70 3.68
CA TYR A 173 -7.04 4.13 4.32
C TYR A 173 -6.36 2.98 5.07
N LEU A 174 -7.14 2.19 5.81
CA LEU A 174 -6.67 1.00 6.52
C LEU A 174 -6.02 0.02 5.55
N LEU A 175 -6.71 -0.29 4.44
CA LEU A 175 -6.19 -1.22 3.45
C LEU A 175 -4.94 -0.69 2.73
N GLY A 176 -4.93 0.60 2.35
CA GLY A 176 -3.76 1.25 1.78
C GLY A 176 -2.56 1.22 2.73
N THR A 177 -2.78 1.47 4.03
CA THR A 177 -1.74 1.38 5.06
C THR A 177 -1.20 -0.04 5.20
N TYR A 178 -2.07 -1.04 5.21
CA TYR A 178 -1.67 -2.45 5.18
C TYR A 178 -0.81 -2.77 3.96
N LYS A 179 -1.22 -2.35 2.77
CA LYS A 179 -0.41 -2.57 1.56
C LYS A 179 0.94 -1.85 1.63
N THR A 180 1.02 -0.67 2.23
CA THR A 180 2.31 0.00 2.49
C THR A 180 3.21 -0.82 3.43
N TYR A 181 2.63 -1.53 4.41
CA TYR A 181 3.38 -2.45 5.27
C TYR A 181 3.96 -3.62 4.46
N VAL A 182 3.16 -4.24 3.58
CA VAL A 182 3.59 -5.37 2.73
C VAL A 182 4.75 -5.01 1.80
N ILE A 183 4.88 -3.74 1.38
CA ILE A 183 6.04 -3.25 0.61
C ILE A 183 7.36 -3.54 1.34
N LYS A 184 7.37 -3.44 2.67
CA LYS A 184 8.55 -3.77 3.48
C LYS A 184 8.93 -5.24 3.33
N GLU A 185 7.94 -6.14 3.31
CA GLU A 185 8.18 -7.58 3.10
C GLU A 185 8.65 -7.87 1.67
N ASP A 186 8.07 -7.19 0.67
CA ASP A 186 8.53 -7.27 -0.72
C ASP A 186 9.96 -6.74 -0.88
N ALA A 187 10.35 -5.72 -0.11
CA ALA A 187 11.70 -5.19 -0.07
C ALA A 187 12.71 -6.17 0.53
N ASP A 188 12.35 -6.85 1.62
CA ASP A 188 13.18 -7.90 2.21
C ASP A 188 13.39 -9.06 1.22
N ASN A 189 12.34 -9.46 0.49
CA ASN A 189 12.44 -10.44 -0.59
C ASN A 189 13.37 -9.96 -1.72
N LEU A 190 13.30 -8.68 -2.10
CA LEU A 190 14.17 -8.09 -3.10
C LEU A 190 15.64 -8.10 -2.65
N MET A 191 15.93 -7.78 -1.37
CA MET A 191 17.28 -7.92 -0.83
C MET A 191 17.78 -9.35 -0.93
N GLU A 192 16.95 -10.35 -0.61
CA GLU A 192 17.32 -11.76 -0.72
C GLU A 192 17.62 -12.17 -2.19
N VAL A 193 16.81 -11.69 -3.14
CA VAL A 193 17.03 -11.92 -4.59
C VAL A 193 18.31 -11.25 -5.06
N ALA A 194 18.57 -10.01 -4.62
CA ALA A 194 19.78 -9.26 -4.94
C ALA A 194 21.04 -9.97 -4.38
N GLU A 195 20.99 -10.47 -3.15
CA GLU A 195 22.07 -11.26 -2.56
C GLU A 195 22.32 -12.57 -3.33
N LYS A 196 21.26 -13.30 -3.69
CA LYS A 196 21.35 -14.54 -4.48
C LYS A 196 21.94 -14.30 -5.87
N ASP A 197 21.54 -13.24 -6.55
CA ASP A 197 22.07 -12.89 -7.87
C ASP A 197 23.52 -12.40 -7.77
N ALA A 198 23.86 -11.59 -6.76
CA ALA A 198 25.24 -11.20 -6.47
C ALA A 198 26.13 -12.41 -6.13
N GLN A 199 25.61 -13.41 -5.41
CA GLN A 199 26.32 -14.66 -5.14
C GLN A 199 26.51 -15.53 -6.39
N LYS A 200 25.54 -15.57 -7.31
CA LYS A 200 25.67 -16.27 -8.61
C LYS A 200 26.71 -15.60 -9.51
N GLU A 201 26.73 -14.27 -9.53
CA GLU A 201 27.76 -13.46 -10.19
C GLU A 201 29.14 -13.69 -9.54
N LYS A 202 29.24 -13.69 -8.20
CA LYS A 202 30.47 -14.03 -7.44
C LYS A 202 30.95 -15.47 -7.63
N LYS A 203 30.05 -16.44 -7.88
CA LYS A 203 30.46 -17.80 -8.27
C LYS A 203 31.07 -17.86 -9.67
N LYS A 204 30.83 -16.86 -10.52
CA LYS A 204 31.51 -16.67 -11.81
C LYS A 204 32.79 -15.83 -11.69
N SER A 205 32.93 -14.99 -10.65
CA SER A 205 34.14 -14.19 -10.40
C SER A 205 34.66 -14.38 -8.96
N SER A 206 35.72 -15.17 -8.82
CA SER A 206 36.42 -15.40 -7.55
C SER A 206 36.89 -14.08 -6.88
N GLY A 207 36.24 -13.65 -5.80
CA GLY A 207 36.67 -12.49 -5.00
C GLY A 207 35.70 -12.12 -3.87
N GLY A 208 36.25 -11.89 -2.67
CA GLY A 208 35.54 -11.82 -1.37
C GLY A 208 34.56 -10.65 -1.17
N PHE A 209 33.73 -10.79 -0.13
CA PHE A 209 32.58 -9.93 0.17
C PHE A 209 32.97 -8.69 1.00
N SER A 210 32.46 -7.52 0.63
CA SER A 210 32.34 -6.30 1.44
C SER A 210 30.92 -5.74 1.21
N MET A 211 30.29 -5.15 2.21
CA MET A 211 29.00 -4.44 2.09
C MET A 211 29.05 -3.31 1.03
N GLY A 212 30.24 -2.77 0.74
CA GLY A 212 30.47 -1.84 -0.37
C GLY A 212 30.37 -2.49 -1.77
N GLY A 213 30.38 -3.83 -1.85
CA GLY A 213 30.30 -4.57 -3.11
C GLY A 213 28.91 -4.60 -3.75
N LEU A 214 27.84 -4.31 -2.99
CA LEU A 214 26.51 -4.10 -3.56
C LEU A 214 26.48 -2.80 -4.38
N VAL A 215 27.17 -1.77 -3.89
CA VAL A 215 27.37 -0.45 -4.53
C VAL A 215 28.29 -0.54 -5.75
N ASP A 216 29.27 -1.45 -5.75
CA ASP A 216 30.15 -1.65 -6.92
C ASP A 216 29.49 -2.45 -8.06
N SER A 217 28.58 -3.38 -7.77
CA SER A 217 27.77 -4.04 -8.80
C SER A 217 26.75 -3.11 -9.48
N VAL A 218 26.35 -2.03 -8.79
CA VAL A 218 25.51 -0.95 -9.32
C VAL A 218 26.24 -0.16 -10.43
N SER A 219 27.57 -0.13 -10.44
CA SER A 219 28.36 0.65 -11.41
C SER A 219 28.48 0.05 -12.83
N LYS A 220 28.05 -1.20 -13.06
CA LYS A 220 28.30 -1.92 -14.33
C LYS A 220 27.09 -2.11 -15.25
N GLY A 221 25.91 -1.58 -14.93
CA GLY A 221 24.75 -1.60 -15.83
C GLY A 221 23.85 -0.39 -15.59
N GLY A 222 23.71 0.50 -16.58
CA GLY A 222 22.97 1.76 -16.47
C GLY A 222 21.51 1.62 -16.00
N ASP A 223 20.84 0.52 -16.35
CA ASP A 223 19.47 0.22 -15.93
C ASP A 223 19.38 -0.28 -14.48
N TYR A 224 20.48 -0.77 -13.91
CA TYR A 224 20.53 -1.32 -12.55
C TYR A 224 20.55 -0.18 -11.52
N ALA A 225 21.36 0.85 -11.75
CA ALA A 225 21.52 1.98 -10.84
C ALA A 225 20.28 2.87 -10.74
N ALA A 226 19.59 3.09 -11.87
CA ALA A 226 18.38 3.91 -11.91
C ALA A 226 17.22 3.23 -11.18
N ALA A 227 16.98 1.94 -11.41
CA ALA A 227 15.93 1.17 -10.74
C ALA A 227 16.19 0.99 -9.24
N THR A 228 17.45 0.88 -8.82
CA THR A 228 17.81 0.80 -7.39
C THR A 228 17.70 2.14 -6.67
N GLY A 229 17.89 3.27 -7.35
CA GLY A 229 17.84 4.60 -6.75
C GLY A 229 16.43 4.98 -6.26
N THR A 230 15.44 4.96 -7.15
CA THR A 230 14.04 5.26 -6.78
C THR A 230 13.49 4.28 -5.74
N LEU A 231 13.85 3.01 -5.88
CA LEU A 231 13.55 1.99 -4.89
C LEU A 231 14.16 2.33 -3.53
N GLN A 232 15.43 2.74 -3.50
CA GLN A 232 16.10 3.16 -2.26
C GLN A 232 15.37 4.34 -1.63
N ASP A 233 14.93 5.34 -2.40
CA ASP A 233 14.15 6.49 -1.90
C ASP A 233 12.79 6.06 -1.29
N VAL A 234 12.15 5.05 -1.89
CA VAL A 234 10.95 4.43 -1.31
C VAL A 234 11.29 3.77 0.02
N LEU A 235 12.29 2.89 0.06
CA LEU A 235 12.62 2.09 1.24
C LEU A 235 13.18 2.93 2.40
N GLU A 236 14.00 3.92 2.11
CA GLU A 236 14.61 4.80 3.13
C GLU A 236 13.59 5.69 3.82
N GLY A 237 12.50 6.07 3.13
CA GLY A 237 11.45 6.88 3.74
C GLY A 237 10.31 6.10 4.41
N LEU A 238 10.22 4.78 4.21
CA LEU A 238 9.21 3.96 4.89
C LEU A 238 9.30 4.02 6.43
N PRO A 239 10.49 3.97 7.07
CA PRO A 239 10.62 4.08 8.52
C PRO A 239 10.01 5.36 9.12
N GLU A 240 10.00 6.46 8.38
CA GLU A 240 9.36 7.71 8.84
C GLU A 240 7.86 7.75 8.49
N HIS A 241 7.51 7.34 7.28
CA HIS A 241 6.15 7.49 6.76
C HIS A 241 5.17 6.46 7.32
N LEU A 242 5.57 5.18 7.39
CA LEU A 242 4.68 4.08 7.80
C LEU A 242 4.12 4.28 9.23
N PRO A 243 4.90 4.69 10.25
CA PRO A 243 4.34 4.98 11.57
C PRO A 243 3.26 6.07 11.57
N LYS A 244 3.38 7.09 10.69
CA LYS A 244 2.38 8.16 10.56
C LYS A 244 1.07 7.64 9.95
N LEU A 245 1.17 6.78 8.92
CA LEU A 245 0.01 6.10 8.34
C LEU A 245 -0.68 5.22 9.39
N VAL A 246 0.08 4.38 10.11
CA VAL A 246 -0.44 3.51 11.17
C VAL A 246 -1.14 4.30 12.27
N ALA A 247 -0.54 5.40 12.72
CA ALA A 247 -1.16 6.26 13.73
C ALA A 247 -2.49 6.88 13.24
N THR A 248 -2.56 7.24 11.95
CA THR A 248 -3.79 7.80 11.36
C THR A 248 -4.85 6.73 11.14
N ALA A 249 -4.48 5.53 10.69
CA ALA A 249 -5.39 4.40 10.57
C ALA A 249 -6.00 4.00 11.92
N LYS A 250 -5.18 3.90 12.99
CA LYS A 250 -5.65 3.69 14.37
C LYS A 250 -6.64 4.77 14.81
N TYR A 251 -6.32 6.03 14.52
CA TYR A 251 -7.22 7.14 14.82
C TYR A 251 -8.58 6.98 14.11
N PHE A 252 -8.62 6.58 12.84
CA PHE A 252 -9.90 6.39 12.14
C PHE A 252 -10.72 5.22 12.70
N ILE A 253 -10.08 4.14 13.15
CA ILE A 253 -10.76 3.05 13.86
C ILE A 253 -11.41 3.59 15.14
N GLU A 254 -10.65 4.30 15.97
CA GLU A 254 -11.14 4.86 17.24
C GLU A 254 -12.27 5.88 17.00
N TYR A 255 -12.12 6.75 16.00
CA TYR A 255 -13.15 7.72 15.65
C TYR A 255 -14.43 7.03 15.16
N ALA A 256 -14.31 6.07 14.24
CA ALA A 256 -15.46 5.30 13.76
C ALA A 256 -16.20 4.59 14.90
N GLN A 257 -15.47 3.95 15.83
CA GLN A 257 -16.04 3.34 17.03
C GLN A 257 -16.76 4.36 17.92
N SER A 258 -16.18 5.55 18.13
CA SER A 258 -16.82 6.61 18.93
C SER A 258 -18.12 7.14 18.32
N GLN A 259 -18.30 6.94 17.02
CA GLN A 259 -19.44 7.40 16.23
C GLN A 259 -20.43 6.26 15.89
N ASP A 260 -20.21 5.04 16.40
CA ASP A 260 -20.97 3.82 16.05
C ASP A 260 -21.00 3.53 14.54
N LEU A 261 -19.91 3.84 13.85
CA LEU A 261 -19.72 3.56 12.43
C LEU A 261 -19.00 2.23 12.26
N LYS A 262 -19.54 1.38 11.39
CA LYS A 262 -18.91 0.11 11.03
C LYS A 262 -18.00 0.31 9.84
N LEU A 263 -16.69 0.20 10.09
CA LEU A 263 -15.70 0.03 9.04
C LEU A 263 -15.80 -1.36 8.44
N GLU A 264 -15.24 -1.53 7.24
CA GLU A 264 -15.24 -2.82 6.56
C GLU A 264 -14.39 -3.83 7.36
N PRO A 265 -14.94 -5.02 7.70
CA PRO A 265 -14.26 -6.00 8.53
C PRO A 265 -12.92 -6.44 7.94
N ASP A 266 -12.89 -6.73 6.64
CA ASP A 266 -11.70 -7.23 5.93
C ASP A 266 -10.55 -6.21 6.03
N ALA A 267 -10.82 -4.91 5.81
CA ALA A 267 -9.83 -3.85 5.97
C ALA A 267 -9.30 -3.74 7.40
N THR A 268 -10.17 -3.96 8.39
CA THR A 268 -9.83 -3.87 9.82
C THR A 268 -9.03 -5.08 10.27
N GLU A 269 -9.38 -6.27 9.81
CA GLU A 269 -8.68 -7.53 10.08
C GLU A 269 -7.28 -7.50 9.47
N GLU A 270 -7.15 -7.25 8.16
CA GLU A 270 -5.85 -7.18 7.48
C GLU A 270 -4.92 -6.13 8.11
N PHE A 271 -5.44 -4.95 8.45
CA PHE A 271 -4.66 -3.93 9.13
C PHE A 271 -4.20 -4.39 10.52
N ASN A 272 -5.11 -4.93 11.34
CA ASN A 272 -4.80 -5.37 12.71
C ASN A 272 -3.82 -6.54 12.73
N GLU A 273 -3.92 -7.47 11.79
CA GLU A 273 -2.96 -8.56 11.63
C GLU A 273 -1.56 -8.00 11.39
N ALA A 274 -1.39 -7.04 10.47
CA ALA A 274 -0.08 -6.48 10.16
C ALA A 274 0.56 -5.70 11.32
N ILE A 275 -0.23 -4.92 12.07
CA ILE A 275 0.29 -4.15 13.22
C ILE A 275 0.47 -4.96 14.51
N SER A 276 0.01 -6.22 14.53
CA SER A 276 0.19 -7.12 15.68
C SER A 276 1.58 -7.76 15.76
N TRP A 277 2.44 -7.49 14.77
CA TRP A 277 3.82 -7.97 14.66
C TRP A 277 4.88 -6.95 15.15
N ASP A 278 4.47 -5.79 15.67
CA ASP A 278 5.36 -4.81 16.32
C ASP A 278 5.59 -5.10 17.82
#